data_AF-A0A350XIL1-F1
#
_entry.id   AF-A0A350XIL1-F1
#
_cell.length_a   1.000
_cell.length_b   1.000
_cell.length_c   1.000
_cell.angle_alpha   90.00
_cell.angle_beta   90.00
_cell.angle_gamma   90.00
#
_symmetry.space_group_name_H-M   'P 1'
#
loop_
_entity.id
_entity.type
_entity.pdbx_description
1 polymer ?
#
loop_
_entity_poly.entity_id
_entity_poly.type
_entity_poly.pdbx_seq_one_letter_code
_entity_poly.pdbx_strand_id
1 'polypeptide(L)'
;VQAINQSSVDVEMALSEAMRLGCLNTASDLVKQAAQLEQTIAKLYTTWKRLGSLADRLYVDTGASTPNLRSLITCIERLSGEVIEVPLDDMGDRTVRLRILSDS
;
A
#
# COMPACT_ATOMS: atom_id res chain seq x y z
N VAL A 1 -10.01 -5.36 11.74
CA VAL A 1 -10.12 -4.46 10.56
C VAL A 1 -10.37 -3.07 11.09
N GLN A 2 -9.43 -2.15 10.93
CA GLN A 2 -9.56 -0.75 11.35
C GLN A 2 -10.83 -0.11 10.79
N ALA A 3 -11.18 -0.39 9.53
CA ALA A 3 -12.42 0.11 8.92
C ALA A 3 -13.69 -0.33 9.67
N ILE A 4 -13.72 -1.56 10.20
CA ILE A 4 -14.83 -2.04 11.04
C ILE A 4 -14.78 -1.36 12.41
N ASN A 5 -13.60 -1.26 13.03
CA ASN A 5 -13.42 -0.67 14.36
C ASN A 5 -13.73 0.84 14.40
N GLN A 6 -13.59 1.54 13.26
CA GLN A 6 -13.90 2.98 13.12
C GLN A 6 -15.38 3.24 12.79
N SER A 7 -16.18 2.19 12.66
CA SER A 7 -17.59 2.26 12.33
C SER A 7 -18.46 1.84 13.52
N SER A 8 -19.73 2.24 13.53
CA SER A 8 -20.72 1.79 14.51
C SER A 8 -21.38 0.46 14.11
N VAL A 9 -20.68 -0.39 13.35
CA VAL A 9 -21.26 -1.64 12.83
C VAL A 9 -21.42 -2.64 13.96
N ASP A 10 -22.63 -3.14 14.13
CA ASP A 10 -22.92 -4.31 14.96
C ASP A 10 -22.51 -5.58 14.21
N VAL A 11 -21.28 -6.02 14.44
CA VAL A 11 -20.69 -7.19 13.78
C VAL A 11 -21.43 -8.48 14.14
N GLU A 12 -21.97 -8.57 15.36
CA GLU A 12 -22.69 -9.75 15.83
C GLU A 12 -24.01 -9.89 15.07
N MET A 13 -24.75 -8.79 14.92
CA MET A 13 -25.97 -8.75 14.11
C MET A 13 -25.69 -9.06 12.64
N ALA A 14 -24.65 -8.47 12.05
CA ALA A 14 -24.27 -8.72 10.66
C ALA A 14 -23.88 -10.19 10.39
N LEU A 15 -23.19 -10.84 11.32
CA LEU A 15 -22.86 -12.27 11.20
C LEU A 15 -24.08 -13.17 11.39
N SER A 16 -25.00 -12.79 12.27
CA SER A 16 -26.29 -13.48 12.42
C SER A 16 -27.12 -13.42 11.14
N GLU A 17 -27.18 -12.25 10.50
CA GLU A 17 -27.82 -12.07 9.20
C GLU A 17 -27.15 -12.91 8.10
N ALA A 18 -25.82 -12.92 8.04
CA ALA A 18 -25.06 -13.71 7.08
C ALA A 18 -25.30 -15.22 7.26
N MET A 19 -25.40 -15.68 8.51
CA MET A 19 -25.75 -17.06 8.82
C MET A 19 -27.18 -17.40 8.35
N ARG A 20 -28.16 -16.51 8.62
CA ARG A 20 -29.55 -16.67 8.18
C ARG A 20 -29.68 -16.73 6.64
N LEU A 21 -28.85 -15.98 5.93
CA LEU A 21 -28.80 -15.96 4.46
C LEU A 21 -27.92 -17.07 3.86
N GLY A 22 -27.25 -17.88 4.69
CA GLY A 22 -26.35 -18.94 4.23
C GLY A 22 -25.04 -18.44 3.59
N CYS A 23 -24.67 -17.17 3.79
CA CYS A 23 -23.49 -16.53 3.19
C CYS A 23 -22.37 -16.24 4.21
N LEU A 24 -22.39 -16.92 5.36
CA LEU A 24 -21.41 -16.72 6.44
C LEU A 24 -19.95 -16.89 5.97
N ASN A 25 -19.68 -17.85 5.08
CA ASN A 25 -18.34 -18.04 4.52
C ASN A 25 -17.89 -16.82 3.71
N THR A 26 -18.76 -16.29 2.84
CA THR A 26 -18.49 -15.08 2.07
C THR A 26 -18.26 -13.86 2.96
N ALA A 27 -19.06 -13.70 4.02
CA ALA A 27 -18.88 -12.63 4.99
C ALA A 27 -17.54 -12.77 5.76
N SER A 28 -17.20 -13.99 6.17
CA SER A 28 -15.92 -14.28 6.82
C SER A 28 -14.75 -13.94 5.90
N ASP A 29 -14.81 -14.35 4.64
CA ASP A 29 -13.75 -14.10 3.68
C ASP A 29 -13.62 -12.62 3.32
N LEU A 30 -14.73 -11.88 3.24
CA LEU A 30 -14.72 -10.43 3.08
C LEU A 30 -13.93 -9.74 4.21
N VAL A 31 -14.22 -10.10 5.47
CA VAL A 31 -13.53 -9.53 6.64
C VAL A 31 -12.05 -9.90 6.64
N LYS A 32 -11.70 -11.14 6.26
CA LYS A 32 -10.29 -11.57 6.12
C LYS A 32 -9.56 -10.76 5.05
N GLN A 33 -10.15 -10.58 3.88
CA GLN A 33 -9.54 -9.81 2.79
C GLN A 33 -9.37 -8.33 3.17
N ALA A 34 -10.34 -7.75 3.86
CA ALA A 34 -10.22 -6.39 4.39
C ALA A 34 -9.05 -6.27 5.39
N ALA A 35 -8.92 -7.22 6.33
CA ALA A 35 -7.80 -7.24 7.28
C ALA A 35 -6.45 -7.39 6.57
N GLN A 36 -6.38 -8.25 5.56
CA GLN A 36 -5.17 -8.48 4.78
C GLN A 36 -4.77 -7.22 4.01
N LEU A 37 -5.74 -6.52 3.41
CA LEU A 37 -5.48 -5.28 2.69
C LEU A 37 -4.92 -4.19 3.61
N GLU A 38 -5.51 -3.98 4.79
CA GLU A 38 -5.00 -3.02 5.78
C GLU A 38 -3.56 -3.34 6.22
N GLN A 39 -3.25 -4.61 6.49
CA GLN A 39 -1.89 -5.04 6.83
C GLN A 39 -0.91 -4.81 5.68
N THR A 40 -1.33 -5.08 4.45
CA THR A 40 -0.52 -4.84 3.24
C THR A 40 -0.26 -3.34 3.05
N ILE A 41 -1.24 -2.48 3.28
CA ILE A 41 -1.08 -1.01 3.21
C ILE A 41 -0.10 -0.52 4.29
N ALA A 42 -0.19 -1.03 5.52
CA ALA A 42 0.76 -0.68 6.57
C ALA A 42 2.20 -1.10 6.22
N LYS A 43 2.38 -2.30 5.66
CA LYS A 43 3.68 -2.78 5.15
C LYS A 43 4.19 -1.97 3.96
N LEU A 44 3.28 -1.57 3.07
CA LEU A 44 3.60 -0.70 1.94
C LEU A 44 4.13 0.64 2.44
N TYR A 45 3.42 1.30 3.35
CA TYR A 45 3.82 2.59 3.89
C TYR A 45 5.18 2.55 4.59
N THR A 46 5.41 1.52 5.42
CA THR A 46 6.70 1.35 6.11
C THR A 46 7.85 1.07 5.14
N THR A 47 7.62 0.26 4.11
CA THR A 47 8.59 -0.02 3.04
C THR A 47 8.89 1.24 2.22
N TRP A 48 7.85 1.96 1.81
CA TRP A 48 7.95 3.21 1.06
C TRP A 48 8.76 4.26 1.81
N LYS A 49 8.45 4.49 3.09
CA LYS A 49 9.18 5.45 3.93
C LYS A 49 10.65 5.09 4.07
N ARG A 50 10.95 3.81 4.25
CA ARG A 50 12.34 3.30 4.30
C ARG A 50 13.04 3.48 2.96
N LEU A 51 12.36 3.20 1.84
CA LEU A 51 12.90 3.35 0.50
C LEU A 51 13.31 4.80 0.22
N GLY A 52 12.44 5.76 0.52
CA GLY A 52 12.78 7.20 0.43
C GLY A 52 14.00 7.57 1.26
N SER A 53 14.03 7.14 2.53
CA SER A 53 15.18 7.44 3.41
C SER A 53 16.51 6.86 2.92
N LEU A 54 16.48 5.73 2.23
CA LEU A 54 17.68 5.10 1.65
C LEU A 54 18.11 5.82 0.38
N ALA A 55 17.15 6.21 -0.47
CA ALA A 55 17.41 6.98 -1.67
C ALA A 55 18.05 8.34 -1.32
N ASP A 56 17.51 9.05 -0.32
CA ASP A 56 18.05 10.34 0.13
C ASP A 56 19.49 10.23 0.64
N ARG A 57 19.76 9.24 1.50
CA ARG A 57 21.12 8.98 2.02
C ARG A 57 22.09 8.66 0.89
N LEU A 58 21.70 7.76 0.00
CA LEU A 58 22.54 7.34 -1.11
C LEU A 58 22.79 8.51 -2.07
N TYR A 59 21.81 9.39 -2.28
CA TYR A 59 21.96 10.60 -3.08
C TYR A 59 23.01 11.54 -2.50
N VAL A 60 22.99 11.78 -1.17
CA VAL A 60 24.00 12.61 -0.48
C VAL A 60 25.41 12.03 -0.65
N ASP A 61 25.54 10.70 -0.61
CA ASP A 61 26.82 10.01 -0.78
C ASP A 61 27.28 9.96 -2.25
N THR A 62 26.42 10.31 -3.22
CA THR A 62 26.78 10.32 -4.64
C THR A 62 27.53 11.60 -5.06
N GLY A 63 28.69 11.41 -5.68
CA GLY A 63 29.53 12.49 -6.23
C GLY A 63 29.45 12.60 -7.75
N ALA A 64 30.28 13.45 -8.36
CA ALA A 64 30.41 13.55 -9.82
C ALA A 64 30.92 12.24 -10.45
N SER A 65 31.62 11.40 -9.67
CA SER A 65 32.22 10.15 -10.11
C SER A 65 31.27 8.93 -10.10
N THR A 66 29.98 9.10 -9.74
CA THR A 66 29.02 8.00 -9.61
C THR A 66 27.75 8.18 -10.48
N PRO A 67 27.87 8.40 -11.80
CA PRO A 67 26.72 8.69 -12.67
C PRO A 67 25.70 7.55 -12.71
N ASN A 68 26.15 6.29 -12.73
CA ASN A 68 25.25 5.13 -12.75
C ASN A 68 24.43 5.01 -11.46
N LEU A 69 25.01 5.39 -10.33
CA LEU A 69 24.34 5.35 -9.04
C LEU A 69 23.25 6.43 -8.96
N ARG A 70 23.51 7.63 -9.51
CA ARG A 70 22.47 8.66 -9.68
C ARG A 70 21.33 8.17 -10.56
N SER A 71 21.62 7.56 -11.71
CA SER A 71 20.59 7.00 -12.58
C SER A 71 19.73 5.95 -11.87
N LEU A 72 20.34 5.08 -11.05
CA LEU A 72 19.61 4.10 -10.25
C LEU A 72 18.67 4.78 -9.24
N ILE A 73 19.17 5.79 -8.51
CA ILE A 73 18.37 6.56 -7.55
C ILE A 73 17.19 7.22 -8.25
N THR A 74 17.40 7.93 -9.36
CA THR A 74 16.33 8.59 -10.13
C THR A 74 15.27 7.60 -10.64
N CYS A 75 15.66 6.38 -10.99
CA CYS A 75 14.69 5.33 -11.33
C CYS A 75 13.85 4.90 -10.12
N ILE A 76 14.49 4.72 -8.96
CA ILE A 76 13.84 4.28 -7.72
C ILE A 76 12.98 5.39 -7.10
N GLU A 77 13.33 6.66 -7.28
CA GLU A 77 12.59 7.82 -6.77
C GLU A 77 11.12 7.83 -7.18
N ARG A 78 10.79 7.26 -8.36
CA ARG A 78 9.40 7.09 -8.82
C ARG A 78 8.55 6.23 -7.88
N LEU A 79 9.19 5.34 -7.11
CA LEU A 79 8.55 4.45 -6.14
C LEU A 79 8.61 4.99 -4.71
N SER A 80 9.43 6.03 -4.44
CA SER A 80 9.51 6.71 -3.14
C SER A 80 8.88 8.10 -3.13
N GLY A 81 8.35 8.57 -4.25
CA GLY A 81 7.62 9.83 -4.36
C GLY A 81 6.24 9.80 -3.72
N GLU A 82 5.56 10.96 -3.71
CA GLU A 82 4.21 11.14 -3.16
C GLU A 82 3.16 10.32 -3.91
N VAL A 83 3.32 10.20 -5.24
CA VAL A 83 2.50 9.37 -6.11
C VAL A 83 3.35 8.21 -6.61
N ILE A 84 2.97 6.99 -6.21
CA ILE A 84 3.58 5.76 -6.68
C ILE A 84 2.78 5.27 -7.89
N GLU A 85 3.45 5.11 -9.02
CA GLU A 85 2.91 4.49 -10.24
C GLU A 85 3.56 3.12 -10.46
N VAL A 86 2.74 2.08 -10.50
CA VAL A 86 3.20 0.73 -10.84
C VAL A 86 2.31 0.14 -11.95
N PRO A 87 2.86 -0.18 -13.13
CA PRO A 87 2.16 -0.98 -14.12
C PRO A 87 2.06 -2.43 -13.60
N LEU A 88 0.87 -3.03 -13.72
CA LEU A 88 0.59 -4.40 -13.31
C LEU A 88 0.86 -5.42 -14.43
N ASP A 89 1.10 -4.94 -15.64
CA ASP A 89 1.43 -5.73 -16.82
C ASP A 89 2.54 -5.07 -17.63
N ASP A 90 3.20 -5.86 -18.48
CA ASP A 90 4.31 -5.40 -19.32
C ASP A 90 3.85 -4.45 -20.43
N MET A 91 2.54 -4.41 -20.73
CA MET A 91 1.93 -3.56 -21.75
C MET A 91 1.56 -2.16 -21.22
N GLY A 92 1.51 -1.99 -19.89
CA GLY A 92 1.12 -0.73 -19.24
C GLY A 92 -0.39 -0.46 -19.26
N ASP A 93 -1.21 -1.42 -19.70
CA ASP A 93 -2.66 -1.27 -19.85
C ASP A 93 -3.37 -1.18 -18.50
N ARG A 94 -2.74 -1.71 -17.43
CA ARG A 94 -3.24 -1.60 -16.05
C ARG A 94 -2.22 -0.92 -15.17
N THR A 95 -2.43 0.35 -14.89
CA THR A 95 -1.60 1.11 -13.96
C THR A 95 -2.34 1.33 -12.63
N VAL A 96 -1.68 1.00 -11.52
CA VAL A 96 -2.15 1.37 -10.18
C VAL A 96 -1.40 2.62 -9.73
N ARG A 97 -2.16 3.65 -9.35
CA ARG A 97 -1.64 4.88 -8.76
C ARG A 97 -2.02 4.96 -7.30
N LEU A 98 -1.03 5.11 -6.44
CA LEU A 98 -1.23 5.30 -5.00
C LEU A 98 -0.67 6.66 -4.61
N ARG A 99 -1.49 7.49 -3.97
CA ARG A 99 -1.03 8.74 -3.36
C ARG A 99 -0.96 8.56 -1.86
N ILE A 100 0.21 8.83 -1.29
CA ILE A 100 0.41 8.80 0.15
C ILE A 100 0.15 10.20 0.68
N LEU A 101 -0.86 10.32 1.53
CA LEU A 101 -1.18 11.56 2.21
C LEU A 101 -0.34 11.64 3.48
N SER A 102 0.51 12.66 3.57
CA SER A 102 1.18 13.03 4.81
C SER A 102 0.21 13.86 5.66
N ASP A 103 0.18 13.65 6.98
CA ASP A 103 -0.54 14.55 7.89
C ASP A 103 -0.02 15.99 7.70
N SER A 104 -0.97 16.91 7.51
CA SER A 104 -0.77 18.36 7.56
C SER A 104 -0.76 18.86 9.01
#